data_AF-A0A383C2L7-F1
#
_entry.id   AF-A0A383C2L7-F1
#
_cell.length_a   1.000
_cell.length_b   1.000
_cell.length_c   1.000
_cell.angle_alpha   90.00
_cell.angle_beta   90.00
_cell.angle_gamma   90.00
#
_symmetry.space_group_name_H-M   'P 1'
#
loop_
_entity.id
_entity.type
_entity.pdbx_description
1 polymer ?
#
loop_
_entity_poly.entity_id
_entity_poly.type
_entity_poly.pdbx_seq_one_letter_code
_entity_poly.pdbx_strand_id
1 'polypeptide(L)' 'MQAIEWYRQGKLAEIAEYCLFDVKITKMVHEYGATYSYLYYTNKFGNKLKVEINW' A
#
# COMPACT_ATOMS: atom_id res chain seq x y z
N MET A 1 -16.61 -4.38 -2.34
CA MET A 1 -15.45 -3.47 -2.44
C MET A 1 -15.91 -2.13 -1.89
N GLN A 2 -15.35 -1.70 -0.76
CA GLN A 2 -15.92 -0.63 0.08
C GLN A 2 -16.04 0.72 -0.65
N ALA A 3 -15.07 1.07 -1.51
CA ALA A 3 -15.09 2.31 -2.29
C ALA A 3 -16.28 2.40 -3.28
N ILE A 4 -16.71 1.29 -3.89
CA ILE A 4 -17.91 1.27 -4.77
C ILE A 4 -19.19 1.54 -3.98
N GLU A 5 -19.28 1.00 -2.76
CA GLU A 5 -20.44 1.22 -1.89
C GLU A 5 -20.51 2.68 -1.43
N TRP A 6 -19.37 3.28 -1.05
CA TRP A 6 -19.27 4.70 -0.73
C TRP A 6 -19.63 5.60 -1.91
N TYR A 7 -19.22 5.24 -3.12
CA TYR A 7 -19.55 6.01 -4.32
C TYR A 7 -21.06 6.05 -4.55
N ARG A 8 -21.73 4.89 -4.43
CA ARG A 8 -23.20 4.79 -4.49
C ARG A 8 -23.90 5.59 -3.38
N GLN A 9 -23.24 5.84 -2.27
CA GLN A 9 -23.73 6.64 -1.13
C GLN A 9 -23.35 8.12 -1.22
N GLY A 10 -22.61 8.57 -2.24
CA GLY A 10 -22.13 9.95 -2.37
C GLY A 10 -20.99 10.32 -1.42
N LYS A 11 -20.35 9.32 -0.78
CA LYS A 11 -19.26 9.48 0.21
C LYS A 11 -17.90 9.72 -0.46
N LEU A 12 -17.78 10.84 -1.17
CA LEU A 12 -16.58 11.15 -1.95
C LEU A 12 -15.36 11.49 -1.10
N ALA A 13 -15.56 12.05 0.10
CA ALA A 13 -14.46 12.40 0.99
C ALA A 13 -13.74 11.15 1.51
N GLU A 14 -14.49 10.13 1.91
CA GLU A 14 -13.96 8.85 2.38
C GLU A 14 -13.20 8.09 1.27
N ILE A 15 -13.70 8.17 0.03
CA ILE A 15 -12.99 7.64 -1.13
C ILE A 15 -11.66 8.38 -1.34
N ALA A 16 -11.69 9.73 -1.31
CA ALA A 16 -10.48 10.52 -1.50
C ALA A 16 -9.44 10.25 -0.41
N GLU A 17 -9.86 10.14 0.85
CA GLU A 17 -8.99 9.78 1.98
C GLU A 17 -8.37 8.39 1.80
N TYR A 18 -9.18 7.40 1.44
CA TYR A 18 -8.71 6.04 1.15
C TYR A 18 -7.68 6.02 0.01
N CYS A 19 -7.97 6.69 -1.11
CA CYS A 19 -7.05 6.79 -2.24
C CYS A 19 -5.74 7.51 -1.87
N LEU A 20 -5.80 8.53 -1.00
CA LEU A 20 -4.61 9.23 -0.50
C LEU A 20 -3.72 8.29 0.33
N PHE A 21 -4.32 7.42 1.13
CA PHE A 21 -3.57 6.41 1.90
C PHE A 21 -2.84 5.42 1.00
N ASP A 22 -3.46 4.95 -0.09
CA ASP A 22 -2.80 4.05 -1.05
C ASP A 22 -1.53 4.71 -1.62
N VAL A 23 -1.62 5.96 -2.09
CA VAL A 23 -0.47 6.71 -2.62
C VAL A 23 0.62 6.91 -1.56
N LYS A 24 0.21 7.27 -0.32
CA LYS A 24 1.14 7.47 0.79
C LYS A 24 1.93 6.21 1.10
N ILE A 25 1.25 5.06 1.22
CA ILE A 25 1.88 3.79 1.55
C ILE A 25 2.80 3.34 0.42
N THR A 26 2.36 3.43 -0.84
CA THR A 26 3.21 3.09 -2.00
C THR A 26 4.48 3.92 -2.02
N LYS A 27 4.39 5.23 -1.78
CA LYS A 27 5.56 6.11 -1.68
C LYS A 27 6.52 5.66 -0.57
N MET A 28 6.00 5.40 0.63
CA MET A 28 6.82 4.99 1.78
C MET A 28 7.55 3.66 1.52
N VAL A 29 6.86 2.68 0.92
CA VAL A 29 7.47 1.39 0.55
C VAL A 29 8.55 1.57 -0.51
N HIS A 30 8.29 2.39 -1.54
CA HIS A 30 9.25 2.68 -2.59
C HIS A 30 10.49 3.40 -2.03
N GLU A 31 10.32 4.46 -1.24
CA GLU A 31 11.43 5.21 -0.63
C GLU A 31 12.28 4.33 0.29
N TYR A 32 11.64 3.43 1.04
CA TYR A 32 12.37 2.46 1.85
C TYR A 32 13.23 1.55 0.96
N GLY A 33 12.65 0.89 -0.04
CA GLY A 33 13.44 -0.04 -0.87
C GLY A 33 14.47 0.67 -1.74
N ALA A 34 14.24 1.92 -2.16
CA ALA A 34 15.25 2.75 -2.83
C ALA A 34 16.43 3.11 -1.90
N THR A 35 16.17 3.32 -0.60
CA THR A 35 17.20 3.67 0.38
C THR A 35 18.01 2.45 0.84
N TYR A 36 17.34 1.31 1.04
CA TYR A 36 17.93 0.13 1.69
C TYR A 36 18.19 -1.03 0.71
N SER A 37 17.73 -0.94 -0.52
CA SER A 37 17.83 -2.00 -1.55
C SER A 37 17.14 -3.32 -1.20
N TYR A 38 16.24 -3.33 -0.22
CA TYR A 38 15.42 -4.50 0.12
C TYR A 38 14.07 -4.14 0.73
N LEU A 39 13.14 -5.10 0.77
CA LEU A 39 11.88 -5.04 1.51
C LEU A 39 11.65 -6.30 2.36
N TYR A 40 10.80 -6.17 3.39
CA TYR A 40 10.24 -7.32 4.10
C TYR A 40 8.78 -7.53 3.71
N TYR A 41 8.38 -8.79 3.58
CA TYR A 41 6.97 -9.16 3.41
C TYR A 41 6.66 -10.45 4.19
N THR A 42 5.38 -10.65 4.50
CA THR A 42 4.90 -11.88 5.13
C THR A 42 4.29 -12.78 4.08
N ASN A 43 4.80 -14.01 3.95
CA ASN A 43 4.23 -14.98 3.01
C ASN A 43 2.91 -15.57 3.54
N LYS A 44 2.21 -16.37 2.70
CA LYS A 44 0.95 -17.03 3.09
C LYS A 44 1.06 -18.01 4.27
N PHE A 45 2.28 -18.38 4.66
CA PHE A 45 2.58 -19.26 5.79
C PHE A 45 2.96 -18.47 7.06
N GLY A 46 2.86 -17.13 7.04
CA GLY A 46 3.17 -16.26 8.17
C GLY A 46 4.67 -15.99 8.38
N ASN A 47 5.54 -16.42 7.46
CA ASN A 47 6.97 -16.17 7.60
C ASN A 47 7.34 -14.79 7.07
N LYS A 48 8.16 -14.05 7.83
CA LYS A 48 8.76 -12.79 7.39
C LYS A 48 9.97 -13.10 6.50
N LEU A 49 9.90 -12.66 5.26
CA LEU A 49 10.92 -12.87 4.24
C LEU A 49 11.49 -11.53 3.79
N LYS A 50 12.75 -11.53 3.34
CA LYS A 50 13.43 -10.39 2.72
C LYS A 50 13.42 -10.58 1.21
N VAL A 51 13.16 -9.52 0.44
CA VAL A 51 13.32 -9.48 -1.01
C VAL A 51 14.30 -8.37 -1.38
N GLU A 52 15.31 -8.69 -2.19
CA GLU A 52 16.23 -7.70 -2.76
C GLU A 52 15.55 -6.93 -3.88
N ILE A 53 15.92 -5.66 -3.99
CA ILE A 53 15.23 -4.68 -4.82
C ILE A 53 16.24 -4.00 -5.74
N ASN A 54 15.87 -3.84 -7.02
CA ASN A 54 16.68 -3.17 -8.04
C ASN A 54 15.88 -2.29 -9.01
N TRP A 55 14.70 -1.81 -8.59
CA TRP A 55 13.92 -0.86 -9.37
C TRP A 55 14.64 0.48 -9.52
#